data_AF-A0A1Q2H166-F1
#
_entry.id   AF-A0A1Q2H166-F1
#
_cell.length_a   1.000
_cell.length_b   1.000
_cell.length_c   1.000
_cell.angle_alpha   90.00
_cell.angle_beta   90.00
_cell.angle_gamma   90.00
#
_symmetry.space_group_name_H-M   'P 1'
#
loop_
_entity.id
_entity.type
_entity.pdbx_description
1 polymer ?
#
loop_
_entity_poly.entity_id
_entity_poly.type
_entity_poly.pdbx_seq_one_letter_code
_entity_poly.pdbx_strand_id
1 'polypeptide(L)'
;MFIYKLTQYLRGWGHYYLIANAYQLTVDLDHWIRRRIRMCYWRQWRKPRTKVRSLMKLGVSERLAIACGITSKGPCRSSKTKGINIALGNDYLASQGLVSLKDIWINIHYGR
;
A
#
# COMPACT_ATOMS: atom_id res chain seq x y z
N MET A 1 -12.03 5.67 -4.08
CA MET A 1 -12.00 6.23 -5.46
C MET A 1 -10.65 6.08 -6.17
N PHE A 2 -9.50 6.38 -5.56
CA PHE A 2 -8.19 6.22 -6.23
C PHE A 2 -7.73 4.76 -6.41
N ILE A 3 -7.91 3.89 -5.40
CA ILE A 3 -7.46 2.48 -5.47
C ILE A 3 -8.13 1.71 -6.62
N TYR A 4 -9.41 1.99 -6.90
CA TYR A 4 -10.13 1.37 -8.00
C TYR A 4 -9.49 1.70 -9.36
N LYS A 5 -9.23 2.99 -9.64
CA LYS A 5 -8.57 3.41 -10.88
C LYS A 5 -7.17 2.81 -11.01
N LEU A 6 -6.41 2.79 -9.92
CA LEU A 6 -5.09 2.17 -9.90
C LEU A 6 -5.18 0.67 -10.22
N THR A 7 -6.15 -0.02 -9.64
CA THR A 7 -6.35 -1.46 -9.86
C THR A 7 -6.69 -1.78 -11.31
N GLN A 8 -7.56 -0.99 -11.95
CA GLN A 8 -7.88 -1.15 -13.37
C GLN A 8 -6.63 -0.98 -14.24
N TYR A 9 -5.82 0.06 -13.95
CA TYR A 9 -4.56 0.27 -14.65
C TYR A 9 -3.57 -0.89 -14.45
N LEU A 10 -3.39 -1.36 -13.20
CA LEU A 10 -2.48 -2.45 -12.89
C LEU A 10 -2.89 -3.77 -13.55
N ARG A 11 -4.19 -4.04 -13.72
CA ARG A 11 -4.68 -5.21 -14.45
C ARG A 11 -4.30 -5.15 -15.93
N GLY A 12 -4.56 -4.04 -16.61
CA GLY A 12 -4.23 -3.88 -18.03
C GLY A 12 -2.71 -3.89 -18.27
N TRP A 13 -1.97 -3.12 -17.47
CA TRP A 13 -0.51 -3.10 -17.51
C TRP A 13 0.08 -4.49 -17.20
N GLY A 14 -0.48 -5.17 -16.20
CA GLY A 14 -0.05 -6.49 -15.78
C GLY A 14 -0.11 -7.52 -16.90
N HIS A 15 -1.24 -7.64 -17.59
CA HIS A 15 -1.40 -8.62 -18.66
C HIS A 15 -0.41 -8.43 -19.82
N TYR A 16 0.00 -7.19 -20.12
CA TYR A 16 0.96 -6.93 -21.19
C TYR A 16 2.41 -7.17 -20.75
N TYR A 17 2.81 -6.60 -19.61
CA TYR A 17 4.23 -6.58 -19.21
C TYR A 17 4.65 -7.78 -18.35
N LEU A 18 3.73 -8.46 -17.65
CA LEU A 18 4.08 -9.57 -16.75
C LEU A 18 4.41 -10.87 -17.49
N ILE A 19 4.07 -10.98 -18.77
CA ILE A 19 4.46 -12.12 -19.62
C ILE A 19 5.98 -12.20 -19.77
N ALA A 20 6.65 -11.04 -19.93
CA ALA A 20 8.10 -10.96 -20.14
C ALA A 20 8.92 -10.77 -18.85
N ASN A 21 8.28 -10.46 -17.71
CA ASN A 21 8.98 -10.10 -16.48
C ASN A 21 9.23 -11.29 -15.55
N ALA A 22 10.42 -11.31 -14.95
CA ALA A 22 10.80 -12.26 -13.91
C ALA A 22 10.00 -12.04 -12.61
N TYR A 23 9.61 -13.13 -11.95
CA TYR A 23 8.81 -13.11 -10.72
C TYR A 23 9.33 -12.14 -9.65
N GLN A 24 10.64 -12.14 -9.39
CA GLN A 24 11.23 -11.28 -8.36
C GLN A 24 10.98 -9.79 -8.62
N LEU A 25 11.11 -9.35 -9.89
CA LEU A 25 10.86 -7.96 -10.28
C LEU A 25 9.39 -7.56 -10.01
N THR A 26 8.45 -8.49 -10.24
CA THR A 26 7.02 -8.24 -10.00
C THR A 26 6.71 -8.07 -8.52
N VAL A 27 7.36 -8.85 -7.66
CA VAL A 27 7.22 -8.78 -6.21
C VAL A 27 7.80 -7.45 -5.69
N ASP A 28 8.98 -7.06 -6.16
CA ASP A 28 9.61 -5.79 -5.76
C ASP A 28 8.77 -4.58 -6.19
N LEU A 29 8.22 -4.63 -7.40
CA LEU A 29 7.32 -3.59 -7.91
C LEU A 29 6.02 -3.50 -7.09
N ASP A 30 5.43 -4.64 -6.74
CA ASP A 30 4.24 -4.70 -5.88
C ASP A 30 4.49 -4.08 -4.50
N HIS A 31 5.63 -4.40 -3.88
CA HIS A 31 6.06 -3.77 -2.62
C HIS A 31 6.21 -2.26 -2.77
N TRP A 32 6.81 -1.80 -3.88
CA TRP A 32 6.97 -0.37 -4.17
C TRP A 32 5.63 0.35 -4.35
N ILE A 33 4.67 -0.27 -5.06
CA ILE A 33 3.32 0.27 -5.25
C ILE A 33 2.60 0.40 -3.91
N ARG A 34 2.59 -0.65 -3.08
CA ARG A 34 1.96 -0.60 -1.75
C ARG A 34 2.56 0.52 -0.90
N ARG A 35 3.87 0.73 -0.97
CA ARG A 35 4.53 1.85 -0.28
C ARG A 35 4.09 3.21 -0.82
N ARG A 36 3.93 3.36 -2.15
CA ARG A 36 3.41 4.58 -2.77
C ARG A 36 1.99 4.89 -2.31
N ILE A 37 1.13 3.88 -2.20
CA ILE A 37 -0.22 4.03 -1.68
C ILE A 37 -0.19 4.49 -0.22
N ARG A 38 0.66 3.91 0.63
CA ARG A 38 0.84 4.36 2.03
C ARG A 38 1.28 5.83 2.10
N MET A 39 2.14 6.27 1.19
CA MET A 39 2.50 7.69 1.09
C MET A 39 1.30 8.58 0.72
N CYS A 40 0.43 8.14 -0.19
CA CYS A 40 -0.78 8.87 -0.56
C CYS A 40 -1.72 9.03 0.65
N TYR A 41 -1.97 7.96 1.41
CA TYR A 41 -2.75 8.04 2.67
C TYR A 41 -2.10 8.99 3.67
N TRP A 42 -0.78 8.92 3.84
CA TRP A 42 -0.06 9.83 4.75
C TRP A 42 -0.20 11.30 4.36
N ARG A 43 -0.18 11.60 3.06
CA ARG A 43 -0.43 12.96 2.54
C ARG A 43 -1.88 13.38 2.72
N GLN A 44 -2.83 12.45 2.58
CA GLN A 44 -4.24 12.72 2.82
C GLN A 44 -4.49 13.10 4.29
N TRP A 45 -3.79 12.45 5.23
CA TRP A 45 -3.84 12.80 6.65
C TRP A 45 -2.96 14.01 6.97
N ARG A 46 -3.41 15.20 6.58
CA ARG A 46 -2.60 16.44 6.69
C ARG A 46 -2.22 16.81 8.13
N LYS A 47 -3.15 16.72 9.10
CA LYS A 47 -2.93 17.17 10.49
C LYS A 47 -2.41 16.02 11.38
N PRO A 48 -1.49 16.25 12.33
CA PRO A 48 -1.03 15.23 13.27
C PRO A 48 -2.18 14.54 14.03
N ARG A 49 -3.15 15.32 14.52
CA ARG A 49 -4.36 14.79 15.18
C ARG A 49 -5.14 13.82 14.29
N THR A 50 -5.26 14.13 13.00
CA THR A 50 -5.93 13.25 12.02
C THR A 50 -5.13 11.97 11.78
N LYS A 51 -3.80 12.06 11.68
CA LYS A 51 -2.93 10.88 11.54
C LYS A 51 -3.10 9.93 12.72
N VAL A 52 -2.98 10.44 13.94
CA VAL A 52 -3.13 9.63 15.16
C VAL A 52 -4.50 8.97 15.21
N ARG A 53 -5.58 9.74 14.99
CA ARG A 53 -6.96 9.22 14.98
C ARG A 53 -7.17 8.14 13.91
N SER A 54 -6.67 8.34 12.69
CA SER A 54 -6.77 7.36 11.61
C SER A 54 -5.99 6.09 11.92
N LEU A 55 -4.78 6.21 12.47
CA LEU A 55 -3.96 5.06 12.87
C LEU A 55 -4.66 4.24 13.97
N MET A 56 -5.20 4.89 15.00
CA MET A 56 -5.95 4.20 16.06
C MET A 56 -7.22 3.53 15.53
N LYS A 57 -7.96 4.19 14.63
CA LYS A 57 -9.14 3.59 13.96
C LYS A 57 -8.80 2.32 13.17
N LEU A 58 -7.57 2.24 12.66
CA LEU A 58 -7.05 1.10 11.91
C LEU A 58 -6.32 0.07 12.79
N GLY A 59 -6.50 0.12 14.11
CA GLY A 59 -6.00 -0.91 15.04
C GLY A 59 -4.57 -0.71 15.53
N VAL A 60 -3.96 0.46 15.32
CA VAL A 60 -2.63 0.77 15.87
C VAL A 60 -2.77 1.19 17.33
N SER A 61 -1.92 0.65 18.21
CA SER A 61 -1.90 1.06 19.63
C SER A 61 -1.66 2.55 19.79
N GLU A 62 -2.31 3.18 20.78
CA GLU A 62 -2.27 4.62 20.98
C GLU A 62 -0.84 5.18 21.07
N ARG A 63 0.03 4.54 21.88
CA ARG A 63 1.44 4.94 22.01
C ARG A 63 2.17 4.96 20.66
N LEU A 64 1.98 3.92 19.85
CA LEU A 64 2.62 3.82 18.54
C LEU A 64 1.99 4.80 17.53
N ALA A 65 0.68 5.01 17.61
CA ALA A 65 -0.05 5.95 16.77
C ALA A 65 0.39 7.40 17.02
N ILE A 66 0.55 7.79 18.29
CA ILE A 66 1.08 9.11 18.68
C ILE A 66 2.50 9.28 18.15
N ALA A 67 3.40 8.34 18.47
CA ALA A 67 4.81 8.40 18.04
C ALA A 67 4.95 8.51 16.51
N CYS A 68 4.14 7.78 15.75
CA CYS A 68 4.15 7.86 14.29
C CYS A 68 3.49 9.14 13.77
N GLY A 69 2.37 9.57 14.36
CA GLY A 69 1.53 10.66 13.86
C GLY A 69 2.11 12.05 14.06
N ILE A 70 2.88 12.27 15.14
CA ILE A 70 3.50 13.57 15.45
C ILE A 70 4.87 13.77 14.76
N THR A 71 5.36 12.78 14.02
CA THR A 71 6.67 12.86 13.38
C THR A 71 6.77 14.02 12.40
N SER A 72 7.89 14.75 12.45
CA SER A 72 8.25 15.78 11.46
C SER A 72 8.84 15.18 10.17
N LYS A 73 9.00 13.87 10.10
CA LYS A 73 9.57 13.20 8.92
C LYS A 73 8.60 13.27 7.73
N GLY A 74 9.17 13.41 6.54
CA GLY A 74 8.41 13.47 5.29
C GLY A 74 7.69 12.16 4.93
N PRO A 75 6.71 12.19 4.02
CA PRO A 75 5.86 11.05 3.69
C PRO A 75 6.61 9.79 3.27
N CYS A 76 7.72 9.94 2.55
CA CYS A 76 8.55 8.81 2.11
C CYS A 76 9.18 8.04 3.28
N ARG A 77 9.66 8.74 4.31
CA ARG A 77 10.19 8.10 5.53
C ARG A 77 9.05 7.54 6.38
N SER A 78 7.96 8.29 6.53
CA SER A 78 6.80 7.85 7.32
C SER A 78 6.10 6.61 6.73
N SER A 79 6.11 6.42 5.41
CA SER A 79 5.53 5.22 4.76
C SER A 79 6.20 3.90 5.15
N LYS A 80 7.40 3.96 5.75
CA LYS A 80 8.16 2.78 6.22
C LYS A 80 7.94 2.49 7.71
N THR A 81 7.21 3.34 8.45
CA THR A 81 7.10 3.16 9.91
C THR A 81 6.22 1.98 10.27
N LYS A 82 6.48 1.38 11.45
CA LYS A 82 5.70 0.24 11.93
C LYS A 82 4.21 0.58 12.07
N GLY A 83 3.89 1.78 12.56
CA GLY A 83 2.50 2.22 12.73
C GLY A 83 1.72 2.23 11.41
N ILE A 84 2.31 2.71 10.32
CA ILE A 84 1.59 2.73 9.03
C ILE A 84 1.52 1.37 8.37
N ASN A 85 2.53 0.51 8.55
CA ASN A 85 2.48 -0.85 8.03
C ASN A 85 1.43 -1.71 8.76
N ILE A 86 1.18 -1.44 10.05
CA ILE A 86 0.07 -2.05 10.79
C ILE A 86 -1.28 -1.48 10.31
N ALA A 87 -1.42 -0.15 10.30
CA ALA A 87 -2.68 0.50 9.89
C ALA A 87 -3.09 0.20 8.45
N LEU A 88 -2.11 0.19 7.54
CA LEU A 88 -2.29 -0.06 6.10
C LEU A 88 -1.54 -1.34 5.72
N GLY A 89 -1.89 -2.42 6.43
CA GLY A 89 -1.42 -3.77 6.14
C GLY A 89 -1.85 -4.25 4.76
N ASN A 90 -1.25 -5.35 4.31
CA ASN A 90 -1.56 -5.90 2.99
C ASN A 90 -3.02 -6.36 2.91
N ASP A 91 -3.55 -6.96 3.99
CA ASP A 91 -4.93 -7.43 4.07
C ASP A 91 -5.92 -6.26 4.00
N TYR A 92 -5.61 -5.15 4.68
CA TYR A 92 -6.40 -3.93 4.58
C TYR A 92 -6.39 -3.36 3.17
N LEU A 93 -5.23 -3.32 2.50
CA LEU A 93 -5.16 -2.84 1.12
C LEU A 93 -5.93 -3.76 0.16
N ALA A 94 -5.87 -5.07 0.37
CA ALA A 94 -6.64 -6.05 -0.39
C ALA A 94 -8.15 -5.88 -0.17
N SER A 95 -8.61 -5.66 1.06
CA SER A 95 -10.03 -5.40 1.35
C SER A 95 -10.54 -4.09 0.74
N GLN A 96 -9.65 -3.11 0.53
CA GLN A 96 -9.95 -1.89 -0.23
C GLN A 96 -9.97 -2.12 -1.77
N GLY A 97 -9.74 -3.34 -2.23
CA GLY A 97 -9.78 -3.74 -3.64
C GLY A 97 -8.47 -3.57 -4.39
N LEU A 98 -7.32 -3.40 -3.70
CA LEU A 98 -6.02 -3.36 -4.36
C LEU A 98 -5.63 -4.78 -4.83
N VAL A 99 -5.46 -4.94 -6.14
CA VAL A 99 -4.96 -6.21 -6.70
C VAL A 99 -3.44 -6.28 -6.58
N SER A 100 -2.92 -7.45 -6.22
CA SER A 100 -1.48 -7.69 -6.18
C SER A 100 -0.95 -8.07 -7.57
N LEU A 101 0.17 -7.46 -7.98
CA LEU A 101 0.84 -7.84 -9.24
C LEU A 101 1.34 -9.28 -9.20
N LYS A 102 1.72 -9.76 -8.01
CA LYS A 102 2.11 -11.16 -7.81
C LYS A 102 0.97 -12.10 -8.20
N ASP A 103 -0.25 -11.83 -7.76
CA ASP A 103 -1.41 -12.68 -8.03
C ASP A 103 -1.76 -12.68 -9.52
N ILE A 104 -1.64 -11.51 -10.18
CA ILE A 104 -1.80 -11.41 -11.64
C ILE A 104 -0.73 -12.24 -12.36
N TRP A 105 0.54 -12.15 -11.95
CA TRP A 105 1.61 -12.93 -12.56
C TRP A 105 1.39 -14.43 -12.39
N ILE A 106 0.98 -14.89 -11.20
CA ILE A 106 0.66 -16.30 -10.96
C ILE A 106 -0.49 -16.74 -11.87
N ASN A 107 -1.54 -15.93 -12.00
CA ASN A 107 -2.66 -16.24 -12.88
C ASN A 107 -2.25 -16.29 -14.36
N ILE A 108 -1.35 -15.44 -14.83
CA ILE A 108 -0.88 -15.47 -16.23
C ILE A 108 -0.03 -16.71 -16.53
N HIS A 109 0.85 -17.10 -15.61
CA HIS A 109 1.80 -18.20 -15.85
C HIS A 109 1.27 -19.59 -15.44
N TYR A 110 0.32 -19.65 -14.51
CA TYR A 110 -0.24 -20.90 -13.98
C TYR A 110 -1.77 -20.98 -14.03
N GLY A 111 -2.46 -19.90 -14.40
CA GLY A 111 -3.90 -19.91 -14.62
C GLY A 111 -4.21 -20.62 -15.94
N ARG A 112 -4.60 -21.88 -15.82
CA ARG A 112 -5.40 -22.58 -16.83
C ARG A 112 -6.87 -22.30 -16.59
#